data_AF-A0A5D3G2N6-F1
#
_entry.id   AF-A0A5D3G2N6-F1
#
_cell.length_a   1.000
_cell.length_b   1.000
_cell.length_c   1.000
_cell.angle_alpha   90.00
_cell.angle_beta   90.00
_cell.angle_gamma   90.00
#
_symmetry.space_group_name_H-M   'P 1'
#
loop_
_entity.id
_entity.type
_entity.pdbx_description
1 polymer ?
#
loop_
_entity_poly.entity_id
_entity_poly.type
_entity_poly.pdbx_seq_one_letter_code
_entity_poly.pdbx_strand_id
1 'polypeptide(L)'
;MPGRARKCTNQSVTAEQLALAWVLAQGDYIIPIPGTKRRTYLQENVAAVSITLSKDELAGLDAIFPADATAGLRYPKEVMALLDI
;
A
#
# COMPACT_ATOMS: atom_id res chain seq x y z
N MET A 1 19.89 14.56 -5.97
CA MET A 1 19.53 13.95 -7.26
C MET A 1 18.28 13.11 -7.03
N PRO A 2 17.11 13.42 -7.62
CA PRO A 2 15.95 12.55 -7.47
C PRO A 2 16.26 11.21 -8.15
N GLY A 3 16.17 10.11 -7.40
CA GLY A 3 16.42 8.76 -7.91
C GLY A 3 15.42 8.43 -9.03
N ARG A 4 15.88 7.74 -10.08
CA ARG A 4 15.03 7.38 -11.23
C ARG A 4 13.76 6.67 -10.76
N ALA A 5 12.61 7.21 -11.11
CA ALA A 5 11.34 6.51 -10.95
C ALA A 5 11.33 5.23 -11.80
N ARG A 6 10.94 4.10 -11.21
CA ARG A 6 10.71 2.83 -11.89
C ARG A 6 9.24 2.75 -12.29
N LYS A 7 8.98 2.60 -13.59
CA LYS A 7 7.64 2.44 -14.16
C LYS A 7 7.24 0.96 -14.13
N CYS A 8 6.15 0.60 -13.47
CA CYS A 8 5.73 -0.79 -13.43
C CYS A 8 5.00 -1.16 -14.74
N THR A 9 5.28 -2.36 -15.26
CA THR A 9 4.49 -3.21 -16.20
C THR A 9 5.39 -4.42 -16.57
N ASN A 10 5.89 -5.17 -15.57
CA ASN A 10 6.91 -6.28 -15.62
C ASN A 10 8.30 -5.99 -15.00
N GLN A 11 8.38 -5.26 -13.88
CA GLN A 11 9.61 -5.20 -13.08
C GLN A 11 9.50 -6.10 -11.84
N SER A 12 10.65 -6.61 -11.36
CA SER A 12 10.77 -7.38 -10.11
C SER A 12 10.49 -6.49 -8.89
N VAL A 13 9.22 -6.16 -8.63
CA VAL A 13 8.78 -5.45 -7.42
C VAL A 13 8.19 -6.43 -6.43
N THR A 14 8.51 -6.26 -5.15
CA THR A 14 7.93 -7.11 -4.09
C THR A 14 6.46 -6.74 -3.88
N ALA A 15 5.67 -7.66 -3.33
CA ALA A 15 4.25 -7.40 -3.03
C ALA A 15 4.09 -6.22 -2.06
N GLU A 16 4.99 -6.09 -1.07
CA GLU A 16 5.04 -4.96 -0.13
C GLU A 16 5.28 -3.64 -0.85
N GLN A 17 6.23 -3.60 -1.78
CA GLN A 17 6.52 -2.42 -2.58
C GLN A 17 5.36 -2.02 -3.48
N LEU A 18 4.71 -2.99 -4.12
CA LEU A 18 3.54 -2.74 -4.96
C LEU A 18 2.38 -2.17 -4.13
N ALA A 19 2.12 -2.75 -2.96
CA ALA A 19 1.07 -2.27 -2.05
C ALA A 19 1.35 -0.82 -1.60
N LEU A 20 2.57 -0.50 -1.18
CA LEU A 20 2.93 0.86 -0.77
C LEU A 20 2.83 1.86 -1.93
N ALA A 21 3.31 1.48 -3.13
CA ALA A 21 3.25 2.34 -4.31
C ALA A 21 1.79 2.63 -4.70
N TRP A 22 0.90 1.65 -4.59
CA TRP A 22 -0.53 1.86 -4.81
C TRP A 22 -1.13 2.81 -3.78
N VAL A 23 -0.85 2.64 -2.48
CA VAL A 23 -1.34 3.55 -1.42
C VAL A 23 -0.90 4.99 -1.67
N LEU A 24 0.37 5.19 -2.03
CA LEU A 24 0.92 6.51 -2.35
C LEU A 24 0.28 7.12 -3.61
N ALA A 25 -0.15 6.30 -4.57
CA ALA A 25 -0.78 6.77 -5.81
C ALA A 25 -2.25 7.22 -5.62
N GLN A 26 -2.89 6.89 -4.48
CA GLN A 26 -4.28 7.27 -4.21
C GLN A 26 -4.46 8.78 -3.93
N GLY A 27 -3.38 9.50 -3.59
CA GLY A 27 -3.40 10.95 -3.48
C GLY A 27 -2.28 11.52 -2.63
N ASP A 28 -1.87 12.76 -2.92
CA ASP A 28 -0.76 13.45 -2.24
C ASP A 28 -1.01 13.71 -0.74
N TYR A 29 -2.26 13.59 -0.29
CA TYR A 29 -2.66 13.73 1.10
C TYR A 29 -2.55 12.43 1.91
N ILE A 30 -2.14 11.34 1.28
CA ILE A 30 -2.01 10.02 1.91
C ILE A 30 -0.56 9.78 2.30
N ILE A 31 -0.31 9.72 3.61
CA ILE A 31 1.03 9.54 4.17
C ILE A 31 1.06 8.19 4.90
N PRO A 32 1.47 7.09 4.23
CA PRO A 32 1.52 5.78 4.86
C PRO A 32 2.62 5.72 5.93
N ILE A 33 2.36 4.98 7.01
CA ILE A 33 3.30 4.78 8.12
C ILE A 33 3.65 3.29 8.20
N PRO A 34 4.42 2.75 7.24
CA PRO A 34 4.77 1.34 7.25
C PRO A 34 5.67 1.02 8.45
N GLY A 35 5.24 0.06 9.26
CA GLY A 35 6.00 -0.43 10.40
C GLY A 35 6.77 -1.70 10.05
N THR A 36 8.06 -1.76 10.38
CA THR A 36 8.83 -3.00 10.27
C THR A 36 9.91 -3.08 11.35
N LYS A 37 10.26 -4.31 11.74
CA LYS A 37 11.35 -4.60 12.69
C LYS A 37 12.66 -4.96 12.00
N ARG A 38 12.67 -5.16 10.68
CA ARG A 38 13.84 -5.66 9.92
C ARG A 38 14.35 -4.57 8.99
N ARG A 39 15.67 -4.36 8.99
CA ARG A 39 16.32 -3.34 8.16
C ARG A 39 16.14 -3.59 6.66
N THR A 40 16.09 -4.85 6.24
CA THR A 40 15.84 -5.23 4.84
C THR A 40 14.48 -4.72 4.36
N TYR A 41 13.42 -4.93 5.14
CA TYR A 41 12.08 -4.45 4.79
C TYR A 41 11.97 -2.93 4.89
N LEU A 42 12.73 -2.28 5.77
CA LEU A 42 12.81 -0.82 5.76
C LEU A 42 13.33 -0.31 4.42
N GLN A 43 14.38 -0.94 3.87
CA GLN A 43 14.92 -0.58 2.56
C GLN A 43 13.92 -0.84 1.43
N GLU A 44 13.18 -1.95 1.50
CA GLU A 44 12.13 -2.25 0.53
C GLU A 44 11.00 -1.22 0.56
N ASN A 45 10.51 -0.86 1.75
CA ASN A 45 9.50 0.18 1.97
C ASN A 45 9.93 1.53 1.40
N VAL A 46 11.16 1.95 1.67
CA VAL A 46 11.70 3.22 1.13
C VAL A 46 11.80 3.17 -0.40
N ALA A 47 12.21 2.03 -0.96
CA ALA A 47 12.32 1.85 -2.41
C ALA A 47 10.96 1.88 -3.13
N ALA A 48 9.84 1.69 -2.42
CA ALA A 48 8.49 1.79 -2.98
C ALA A 48 8.13 3.20 -3.45
N VAL A 49 8.67 4.24 -2.80
CA VAL A 49 8.43 5.66 -3.16
C VAL A 49 8.91 6.00 -4.57
N SER A 50 9.88 5.25 -5.09
CA SER A 50 10.38 5.42 -6.46
C SER A 50 9.58 4.65 -7.50
N ILE A 51 8.50 3.96 -7.14
CA ILE A 51 7.69 3.19 -8.08
C ILE A 51 6.52 4.06 -8.54
N THR A 52 6.34 4.15 -9.85
CA THR A 52 5.20 4.82 -10.47
C THR A 52 4.35 3.80 -11.19
N LEU A 53 3.09 3.69 -10.80
CA LEU A 53 2.09 2.85 -11.45
C LEU A 53 1.42 3.62 -12.59
N SER A 54 1.23 2.93 -13.71
CA SER A 54 0.44 3.46 -14.82
C SER A 54 -1.05 3.44 -14.50
N LYS A 55 -1.85 4.20 -15.26
CA LYS A 55 -3.32 4.21 -15.10
C LYS A 55 -3.93 2.83 -15.29
N ASP A 56 -3.41 2.05 -16.25
CA ASP A 56 -3.92 0.71 -16.54
C ASP A 56 -3.60 -0.27 -15.40
N GLU A 57 -2.44 -0.14 -14.76
CA GLU A 57 -2.09 -0.94 -13.58
C GLU A 57 -2.92 -0.57 -12.36
N LEU A 58 -3.15 0.72 -12.13
CA LEU A 58 -4.03 1.18 -11.06
C LEU A 58 -5.45 0.63 -11.27
N ALA A 59 -5.99 0.75 -12.49
CA ALA A 59 -7.29 0.19 -12.82
C ALA A 59 -7.34 -1.33 -12.65
N GLY A 60 -6.27 -2.04 -12.99
CA GLY A 60 -6.14 -3.48 -12.76
C GLY A 60 -6.13 -3.85 -11.27
N LEU A 61 -5.41 -3.08 -10.45
CA LEU A 61 -5.36 -3.30 -8.99
C LEU A 61 -6.72 -3.02 -8.34
N ASP A 62 -7.38 -1.93 -8.72
CA ASP A 62 -8.71 -1.57 -8.21
C ASP A 62 -9.78 -2.60 -8.59
N ALA A 63 -9.65 -3.25 -9.75
CA ALA A 63 -10.53 -4.33 -10.16
C ALA A 63 -10.33 -5.62 -9.34
N ILE A 64 -9.12 -5.88 -8.84
CA ILE A 64 -8.81 -7.04 -8.00
C ILE A 64 -9.29 -6.81 -6.56
N PHE A 65 -9.16 -5.58 -6.05
CA PHE A 65 -9.54 -5.19 -4.69
C PHE A 65 -10.56 -4.03 -4.71
N PRO A 66 -11.85 -4.32 -4.92
CA PRO A 66 -12.87 -3.29 -4.87
C PRO A 66 -13.01 -2.71 -3.45
N ALA A 67 -13.49 -1.47 -3.33
CA ALA A 67 -13.52 -0.74 -2.07
C ALA A 67 -14.32 -1.42 -0.95
N ASP A 68 -15.26 -2.29 -1.29
CA ASP A 68 -16.09 -3.07 -0.38
C ASP A 68 -15.52 -4.47 -0.06
N ALA A 69 -14.39 -4.86 -0.68
CA ALA A 69 -13.78 -6.18 -0.49
C ALA A 69 -13.38 -6.48 0.96
N THR A 70 -13.14 -5.44 1.77
CA THR A 70 -12.77 -5.55 3.19
C THR A 70 -13.63 -4.65 4.06
N ALA A 71 -14.94 -4.87 4.03
CA ALA A 71 -15.87 -4.27 5.00
C ALA A 71 -15.97 -5.16 6.25
N GLY A 72 -15.62 -4.63 7.43
CA GLY A 72 -15.67 -5.36 8.68
C GLY A 72 -15.45 -4.49 9.91
N LEU A 73 -15.75 -5.02 11.09
CA LEU A 73 -15.48 -4.32 12.35
C LEU A 73 -13.98 -4.37 12.66
N ARG A 74 -13.46 -3.32 13.32
CA ARG A 74 -12.07 -3.26 13.78
C ARG A 74 -11.71 -4.38 14.75
N TYR A 75 -12.68 -4.81 15.55
CA TYR A 75 -12.61 -5.99 16.41
C TYR A 75 -13.89 -6.83 16.24
N PRO A 76 -13.88 -8.13 16.59
CA PRO A 76 -15.12 -8.90 16.73
C PRO A 76 -16.15 -8.15 17.58
N LYS A 77 -17.45 -8.35 17.31
CA LYS A 77 -18.54 -7.59 17.96
C LYS A 77 -18.44 -7.60 19.48
N GLU A 78 -18.08 -8.75 20.03
CA GLU A 78 -17.96 -9.02 21.45
C GLU A 78 -16.81 -8.21 22.07
N VAL A 79 -15.73 -8.00 21.33
CA VAL A 79 -14.56 -7.22 21.76
C VAL A 79 -14.80 -5.71 21.59
N MET A 80 -15.52 -5.30 20.54
CA MET A 80 -15.95 -3.90 20.38
C MET A 80 -16.84 -3.44 21.54
N ALA A 81 -17.71 -4.31 22.07
CA ALA A 81 -18.60 -3.99 23.19
C ALA A 81 -17.87 -3.78 24.54
N LEU A 82 -16.59 -4.15 24.62
CA LEU A 82 -15.74 -3.97 25.82
C LEU A 82 -14.95 -2.66 25.79
N LEU A 83 -14.96 -1.93 24.68
CA LEU A 83 -14.34 -0.62 24.60
C LEU A 83 -15.34 0.39 25.17
N ASP A 84 -14.99 1.04 26.28
CA ASP A 84 -15.74 2.16 26.86
C ASP A 84 -15.63 3.39 25.93
N ILE A 85 -16.43 3.42 24.86
CA ILE A 85 -16.58 4.57 23.95
C ILE A 85 -18.05 5.01 23.92
#